data_AF-A0A1Z5LIX1-F1
#
_entry.id   AF-A0A1Z5LIX1-F1
#
_cell.length_a   1.000
_cell.length_b   1.000
_cell.length_c   1.000
_cell.angle_alpha   90.00
_cell.angle_beta   90.00
_cell.angle_gamma   90.00
#
_symmetry.space_group_name_H-M   'P 1'
#
loop_
_entity.id
_entity.type
_entity.pdbx_description
1 polymer ?
#
loop_
_entity_poly.entity_id
_entity_poly.type
_entity_poly.pdbx_seq_one_letter_code
_entity_poly.pdbx_strand_id
1 'polypeptide(L)'
;MFGLLNMVDDTLLFTTLSFVVRIFEAVGAAAFGTASYIVVLNLYPDHISTVFGIIETCVGVGMSLGPAIGGVLYSAGGFGLPFYVLGSCVMATLPICWILMRNITVQSTTTRQESYLTLLKVPQVIVVCIILVVGSLSQGFVEPTLEPHMRQEFNAGADIVGVFFLILAATFSISSPIVGWICMKTEQRIPMMIVGLVLLSGTQLFMGPAPFLAIPSSMWMTLVTVALLGISFAIAYVPTMESIIHAAVAGGMQDDVATYGLVSGLWASMYSLGEVLGPSIGGVFLDIVGFPWASTIIACVSLCTAMMGVVYWFCAKKTDTESFWYTNAVSDSGIGDDASIESEPAGETTALLDSSQQHVKYNSL
;
A
#
# COMPACT_ATOMS: atom_id res chain seq x y z
N MET A 1 6.24 -26.93 -9.84
CA MET A 1 6.36 -27.95 -8.76
C MET A 1 5.02 -28.29 -8.14
N PHE A 2 4.20 -27.31 -7.75
CA PHE A 2 2.90 -27.55 -7.10
C PHE A 2 1.97 -28.49 -7.89
N GLY A 3 1.91 -28.36 -9.23
CA GLY A 3 1.09 -29.24 -10.08
C GLY A 3 1.46 -30.73 -10.06
N LEU A 4 2.66 -31.10 -9.60
CA LEU A 4 3.10 -32.51 -9.46
C LEU A 4 2.64 -33.13 -8.13
N LEU A 5 2.17 -32.31 -7.18
CA LEU A 5 1.76 -32.80 -5.86
C LEU A 5 0.56 -33.74 -5.94
N ASN A 6 -0.27 -33.63 -6.98
CA ASN A 6 -1.39 -34.56 -7.22
C ASN A 6 -0.94 -36.01 -7.51
N MET A 7 0.36 -36.27 -7.67
CA MET A 7 0.90 -37.63 -7.81
C MET A 7 1.27 -38.26 -6.46
N VAL A 8 1.11 -37.54 -5.35
CA VAL A 8 1.41 -38.01 -4.00
C VAL A 8 0.13 -38.52 -3.36
N ASP A 9 0.04 -39.84 -3.15
CA ASP A 9 -1.15 -40.48 -2.57
C ASP A 9 -1.23 -40.32 -1.04
N ASP A 10 -0.08 -40.19 -0.36
CA ASP A 10 -0.04 -40.01 1.10
C ASP A 10 -0.40 -38.57 1.50
N THR A 11 -1.45 -38.43 2.30
CA THR A 11 -1.99 -37.13 2.73
C THR A 11 -0.97 -36.34 3.55
N LEU A 12 -0.23 -36.98 4.45
CA LEU A 12 0.76 -36.29 5.28
C LEU A 12 1.88 -35.73 4.40
N LEU A 13 2.43 -36.56 3.51
CA LEU A 13 3.46 -36.16 2.56
C LEU A 13 2.98 -35.06 1.60
N PHE A 14 1.76 -35.17 1.08
CA PHE A 14 1.13 -34.14 0.24
C PHE A 14 1.06 -32.79 0.98
N THR A 15 0.57 -32.79 2.21
CA THR A 15 0.44 -31.57 3.02
C THR A 15 1.81 -30.97 3.33
N THR A 16 2.79 -31.78 3.77
CA THR A 16 4.15 -31.27 4.05
C THR A 16 4.81 -30.66 2.81
N LEU A 17 4.74 -31.34 1.66
CA LEU A 17 5.30 -30.83 0.42
C LEU A 17 4.56 -29.57 -0.07
N SER A 18 3.24 -29.50 0.12
CA SER A 18 2.45 -28.31 -0.20
C SER A 18 2.94 -27.09 0.60
N PHE A 19 3.18 -27.25 1.90
CA PHE A 19 3.74 -26.18 2.72
C PHE A 19 5.14 -25.76 2.27
N VAL A 20 6.02 -26.73 1.99
CA VAL A 20 7.38 -26.43 1.51
C VAL A 20 7.33 -25.62 0.21
N VAL A 21 6.54 -26.06 -0.78
CA VAL A 21 6.43 -25.37 -2.06
C VAL A 21 5.83 -23.97 -1.88
N ARG A 22 4.79 -23.81 -1.05
CA ARG A 22 4.18 -22.51 -0.76
C ARG A 22 5.13 -21.53 -0.07
N ILE A 23 5.97 -22.02 0.86
CA ILE A 23 7.00 -21.19 1.51
C ILE A 23 8.01 -20.69 0.48
N PHE A 24 8.51 -21.57 -0.40
CA PHE A 24 9.44 -21.17 -1.46
C PHE A 24 8.81 -20.17 -2.44
N GLU A 25 7.54 -20.37 -2.81
CA GLU A 25 6.79 -19.45 -3.66
C GLU A 25 6.61 -18.08 -2.98
N ALA A 26 6.28 -18.06 -1.68
CA ALA A 26 6.15 -16.83 -0.90
C ALA A 26 7.48 -16.06 -0.80
N VAL A 27 8.60 -16.74 -0.56
CA VAL A 27 9.93 -16.12 -0.55
C VAL A 27 10.26 -15.51 -1.92
N GLY A 28 9.98 -16.24 -3.01
CA GLY A 28 10.17 -15.75 -4.38
C GLY A 28 9.29 -14.52 -4.69
N ALA A 29 8.01 -14.57 -4.32
CA ALA A 29 7.07 -13.47 -4.51
C ALA A 29 7.47 -12.23 -3.71
N ALA A 30 7.92 -12.40 -2.46
CA ALA A 30 8.41 -11.30 -1.63
C ALA A 30 9.67 -10.67 -2.23
N ALA A 31 10.64 -11.49 -2.66
CA ALA A 31 11.87 -11.00 -3.30
C ALA A 31 11.55 -10.23 -4.60
N PHE A 32 10.66 -10.77 -5.43
CA PHE A 32 10.19 -10.10 -6.65
C PHE A 32 9.48 -8.78 -6.35
N GLY A 33 8.52 -8.79 -5.42
CA GLY A 33 7.75 -7.60 -5.05
C GLY A 33 8.64 -6.47 -4.54
N THR A 34 9.50 -6.76 -3.55
CA THR A 34 10.42 -5.76 -3.00
C THR A 34 11.37 -5.21 -4.06
N ALA A 35 11.99 -6.07 -4.88
CA ALA A 35 12.91 -5.62 -5.93
C ALA A 35 12.18 -4.77 -6.99
N SER A 36 10.97 -5.17 -7.39
CA SER A 36 10.15 -4.44 -8.35
C SER A 36 9.82 -3.03 -7.85
N TYR A 37 9.39 -2.90 -6.59
CA TYR A 37 9.10 -1.59 -6.00
C TYR A 37 10.35 -0.70 -5.93
N ILE A 38 11.51 -1.23 -5.50
CA ILE A 38 12.77 -0.46 -5.47
C ILE A 38 13.12 0.10 -6.86
N VAL A 39 13.05 -0.74 -7.89
CA VAL A 39 13.33 -0.34 -9.27
C VAL A 39 12.37 0.77 -9.71
N VAL A 40 11.08 0.62 -9.43
CA VAL A 40 10.05 1.59 -9.78
C VAL A 40 10.28 2.94 -9.08
N LEU A 41 10.56 2.91 -7.77
CA LEU A 41 10.84 4.11 -6.97
C LEU A 41 12.10 4.82 -7.45
N ASN A 42 13.12 4.07 -7.88
CA ASN A 42 14.35 4.64 -8.40
C ASN A 42 14.18 5.27 -9.80
N LEU A 43 13.34 4.69 -10.66
CA LEU A 43 13.10 5.19 -12.01
C LEU A 43 12.13 6.37 -12.05
N TYR A 44 11.15 6.40 -11.14
CA TYR A 44 10.06 7.38 -11.13
C TYR A 44 9.88 8.05 -9.76
N PRO A 45 10.92 8.70 -9.21
CA PRO A 45 10.86 9.31 -7.87
C PRO A 45 9.80 10.41 -7.75
N ASP A 46 9.50 11.13 -8.83
CA ASP A 46 8.51 12.22 -8.83
C ASP A 46 7.06 11.74 -9.04
N HIS A 47 6.87 10.46 -9.40
CA HIS A 47 5.58 9.92 -9.86
C HIS A 47 5.20 8.61 -9.16
N ILE A 48 5.67 8.43 -7.92
CA ILE A 48 5.57 7.19 -7.15
C ILE A 48 4.12 6.69 -7.07
N SER A 49 3.18 7.49 -6.56
CA SER A 49 1.78 7.05 -6.38
C SER A 49 1.09 6.69 -7.68
N THR A 50 1.40 7.35 -8.81
CA THR A 50 0.78 7.04 -10.10
C THR A 50 1.31 5.74 -10.67
N VAL A 51 2.63 5.54 -10.67
CA VAL A 51 3.22 4.29 -11.16
C VAL A 51 2.81 3.13 -10.25
N PHE A 52 2.78 3.35 -8.94
CA PHE A 52 2.24 2.39 -7.98
C PHE A 52 0.77 2.06 -8.26
N GLY A 53 -0.08 3.07 -8.49
CA GLY A 53 -1.48 2.88 -8.88
C GLY A 53 -1.66 2.04 -10.16
N ILE A 54 -0.78 2.21 -11.16
CA ILE A 54 -0.78 1.40 -12.40
C ILE A 54 -0.37 -0.05 -12.12
N ILE A 55 0.66 -0.26 -11.28
CA ILE A 55 1.09 -1.61 -10.86
C ILE A 55 -0.07 -2.33 -10.16
N GLU A 56 -0.77 -1.64 -9.27
CA GLU A 56 -1.91 -2.19 -8.54
C GLU A 56 -3.11 -2.47 -9.45
N THR A 57 -3.33 -1.69 -10.52
CA THR A 57 -4.29 -2.05 -11.58
C THR A 57 -3.94 -3.40 -12.21
N CYS A 58 -2.66 -3.64 -12.55
CA CYS A 58 -2.22 -4.92 -13.11
C CYS A 58 -2.43 -6.06 -12.12
N VAL A 59 -2.18 -5.85 -10.82
CA VAL A 59 -2.44 -6.82 -9.75
C VAL A 59 -3.92 -7.15 -9.68
N GLY A 60 -4.81 -6.15 -9.63
CA GLY A 60 -6.25 -6.39 -9.54
C GLY A 60 -6.83 -7.06 -10.80
N VAL A 61 -6.34 -6.75 -11.99
CA VAL A 61 -6.68 -7.48 -13.23
C VAL A 61 -6.22 -8.94 -13.14
N GLY A 62 -5.01 -9.18 -12.62
CA GLY A 62 -4.47 -10.52 -12.40
C GLY A 62 -5.31 -11.33 -11.41
N MET A 63 -5.70 -10.74 -10.28
CA MET A 63 -6.60 -11.36 -9.30
C MET A 63 -7.98 -11.68 -9.90
N SER A 64 -8.50 -10.82 -10.77
CA SER A 64 -9.80 -11.00 -11.42
C SER A 64 -9.79 -12.13 -12.47
N LEU A 65 -8.76 -12.16 -13.32
CA LEU A 65 -8.65 -13.12 -14.42
C LEU A 65 -8.07 -14.46 -13.99
N GLY A 66 -7.32 -14.50 -12.88
CA GLY A 66 -6.63 -15.67 -12.37
C GLY A 66 -7.54 -16.90 -12.19
N PRO A 67 -8.63 -16.81 -11.40
CA PRO A 67 -9.57 -17.92 -11.22
C PRO A 67 -10.22 -18.39 -12.52
N ALA A 68 -10.58 -17.47 -13.42
CA ALA A 68 -11.21 -17.80 -14.70
C ALA A 68 -10.25 -18.58 -15.62
N ILE A 69 -9.01 -18.09 -15.78
CA ILE A 69 -7.98 -18.76 -16.58
C ILE A 69 -7.62 -20.11 -15.93
N GLY A 70 -7.47 -20.14 -14.61
CA GLY A 70 -7.18 -21.35 -13.84
C GLY A 70 -8.27 -22.42 -13.99
N GLY A 71 -9.54 -22.04 -13.92
CA GLY A 71 -10.69 -22.95 -14.07
C GLY A 71 -10.81 -23.53 -15.47
N VAL A 72 -10.56 -22.72 -16.51
CA VAL A 72 -10.53 -23.21 -17.91
C VAL A 72 -9.40 -24.21 -18.11
N LEU A 73 -8.19 -23.90 -17.64
CA LEU A 73 -7.04 -24.81 -17.74
C LEU A 73 -7.27 -26.10 -16.94
N TYR A 74 -7.86 -26.00 -15.75
CA TYR A 74 -8.21 -27.16 -14.93
C TYR A 74 -9.21 -28.07 -15.66
N SER A 75 -10.23 -27.50 -16.28
CA SER A 75 -11.24 -28.26 -17.03
C SER A 75 -10.65 -28.94 -18.27
N ALA A 76 -9.64 -28.33 -18.89
CA ALA A 76 -9.00 -28.85 -20.10
C ALA A 76 -7.97 -29.96 -19.83
N GLY A 77 -7.21 -29.89 -18.72
CA GLY A 77 -6.09 -30.81 -18.46
C GLY A 77 -5.89 -31.22 -17.01
N GLY A 78 -6.90 -31.05 -16.17
CA GLY A 78 -6.88 -31.45 -14.76
C GLY A 78 -5.99 -30.58 -13.88
N PHE A 79 -5.73 -31.07 -12.66
CA PHE A 79 -5.05 -30.32 -11.60
C PHE A 79 -3.69 -29.73 -11.99
N GLY A 80 -2.87 -30.46 -12.74
CA GLY A 80 -1.50 -30.04 -13.04
C GLY A 80 -1.41 -28.91 -14.08
N LEU A 81 -2.33 -28.86 -15.05
CA LEU A 81 -2.21 -27.99 -16.23
C LEU A 81 -2.13 -26.49 -15.89
N PRO A 82 -2.97 -25.92 -15.00
CA PRO A 82 -2.86 -24.52 -14.60
C PRO A 82 -1.46 -24.13 -14.12
N PHE A 83 -0.85 -24.98 -13.29
CA PHE A 83 0.47 -24.70 -12.71
C PHE A 83 1.59 -24.77 -13.74
N TYR A 84 1.52 -25.70 -14.70
CA TYR A 84 2.53 -25.81 -15.76
C TYR A 84 2.49 -24.63 -16.70
N VAL A 85 1.28 -24.21 -17.12
CA VAL A 85 1.10 -23.08 -18.03
C VAL A 85 1.54 -21.78 -17.35
N LEU A 86 1.01 -21.48 -16.16
CA LEU A 86 1.35 -20.25 -15.44
C LEU A 86 2.84 -20.20 -15.06
N GLY A 87 3.40 -21.32 -14.58
CA GLY A 87 4.83 -21.41 -14.27
C GLY A 87 5.71 -21.18 -15.50
N SER A 88 5.32 -21.73 -16.66
CA SER A 88 6.03 -21.51 -17.93
C SER A 88 5.93 -20.06 -18.40
N CYS A 89 4.77 -19.42 -18.25
CA CYS A 89 4.59 -18.00 -18.54
C CYS A 89 5.49 -17.12 -17.67
N VAL A 90 5.58 -17.40 -16.36
CA VAL A 90 6.49 -16.69 -15.45
C VAL A 90 7.95 -16.93 -15.85
N MET A 91 8.35 -18.14 -16.23
CA MET A 91 9.71 -18.38 -16.73
C MET A 91 10.00 -17.61 -18.04
N ALA A 92 9.01 -17.44 -18.90
CA ALA A 92 9.14 -16.67 -20.13
C ALA A 92 9.30 -15.16 -19.90
N THR A 93 8.97 -14.63 -18.71
CA THR A 93 9.23 -13.22 -18.39
C THR A 93 10.71 -12.96 -18.09
N LEU A 94 11.49 -13.96 -17.66
CA LEU A 94 12.92 -13.82 -17.35
C LEU A 94 13.76 -13.21 -18.49
N PRO A 95 13.70 -13.70 -19.75
CA PRO A 95 14.45 -13.08 -20.85
C PRO A 95 13.97 -11.66 -21.15
N ILE A 96 12.68 -11.38 -20.99
CA ILE A 96 12.12 -10.03 -21.19
C ILE A 96 12.68 -9.09 -20.13
N CYS A 97 12.63 -9.49 -18.86
CA CYS A 97 13.19 -8.75 -17.73
C CYS A 97 14.70 -8.53 -17.90
N TRP A 98 15.45 -9.53 -18.36
CA TRP A 98 16.87 -9.38 -18.65
C TRP A 98 17.09 -8.28 -19.69
N ILE A 99 16.43 -8.36 -20.85
CA ILE A 99 16.62 -7.40 -21.95
C ILE A 99 16.25 -5.98 -21.49
N LEU A 100 15.13 -5.84 -20.79
CA LEU A 100 14.62 -4.53 -20.35
C LEU A 100 15.47 -3.91 -19.24
N MET A 101 15.94 -4.71 -18.28
CA MET A 101 16.72 -4.21 -17.13
C MET A 101 18.22 -4.07 -17.43
N ARG A 102 18.72 -4.51 -18.60
CA ARG A 102 20.16 -4.48 -18.92
C ARG A 102 20.83 -3.12 -18.73
N ASN A 103 20.10 -2.04 -18.95
CA ASN A 103 20.61 -0.67 -18.85
C ASN A 103 20.23 0.03 -17.54
N ILE A 104 19.47 -0.62 -16.66
CA ILE A 104 19.00 -0.04 -15.41
C ILE A 104 20.02 -0.39 -14.33
N THR A 105 20.77 0.62 -13.92
CA THR A 105 21.80 0.46 -12.90
C THR A 105 21.24 0.92 -11.55
N VAL A 106 20.71 -0.01 -10.77
CA VAL A 106 20.30 0.23 -9.38
C VAL A 106 21.52 -0.04 -8.49
N GLN A 107 22.38 0.97 -8.32
CA GLN A 107 23.53 0.89 -7.42
C GLN A 107 23.24 1.68 -6.15
N SER A 108 23.34 1.03 -4.99
CA SER A 108 23.48 1.75 -3.72
C SER A 108 24.92 2.25 -3.62
N THR A 109 25.14 3.56 -3.71
CA THR A 109 26.48 4.18 -3.61
C THR A 109 27.11 3.98 -2.23
N THR A 110 26.31 3.57 -1.22
CA THR A 110 26.78 3.25 0.12
C THR A 110 26.07 2.02 0.69
N THR A 111 26.82 1.07 1.26
CA THR A 111 26.30 0.04 2.17
C THR A 111 26.04 0.67 3.54
N ARG A 112 25.02 1.52 3.66
CA ARG A 112 24.65 2.10 4.96
C ARG A 112 23.72 1.17 5.73
N GLN A 113 23.99 1.04 7.03
CA GLN A 113 23.18 0.30 8.00
C GLN A 113 21.95 1.11 8.46
N GLU A 114 21.25 1.77 7.54
CA GLU A 114 19.96 2.35 7.92
C GLU A 114 19.03 1.19 8.30
N SER A 115 18.43 1.26 9.48
CA SER A 115 17.70 0.15 10.09
C SER A 115 16.21 0.41 10.00
N TYR A 116 15.40 -0.65 9.92
CA TYR A 116 13.95 -0.58 10.11
C TYR A 116 13.56 0.14 11.41
N LEU A 117 14.41 0.07 12.45
CA LEU A 117 14.18 0.80 13.71
C LEU A 117 14.30 2.32 13.55
N THR A 118 15.07 2.82 12.59
CA THR A 118 15.14 4.25 12.28
C THR A 118 13.84 4.71 11.63
N LEU A 119 13.30 3.95 10.68
CA LEU A 119 11.98 4.18 10.08
C LEU A 119 10.87 4.20 11.13
N LEU A 120 10.84 3.19 12.01
CA LEU A 120 9.82 3.08 13.06
C LEU A 120 9.95 4.14 14.16
N LYS A 121 11.04 4.89 14.24
CA LYS A 121 11.14 6.05 15.14
C LYS A 121 10.37 7.26 14.62
N VAL A 122 10.07 7.32 13.31
CA VAL A 122 9.32 8.42 12.71
C VAL A 122 7.82 8.19 12.98
N PRO A 123 7.13 9.06 13.74
CA PRO A 123 5.73 8.85 14.12
C PRO A 123 4.79 8.69 12.94
N GLN A 124 5.03 9.42 11.84
CA GLN A 124 4.24 9.30 10.61
C GLN A 124 4.29 7.88 10.03
N VAL A 125 5.46 7.25 10.04
CA VAL A 125 5.65 5.89 9.50
C VAL A 125 4.80 4.91 10.30
N ILE A 126 4.80 5.01 11.63
CA ILE A 126 3.97 4.15 12.50
C ILE A 126 2.48 4.31 12.15
N VAL A 127 2.00 5.54 12.03
CA VAL A 127 0.58 5.81 11.71
C VAL A 127 0.21 5.20 10.36
N VAL A 128 1.04 5.40 9.33
CA VAL A 128 0.79 4.85 7.99
C VAL A 128 0.89 3.32 7.99
N CYS A 129 1.81 2.71 8.74
CA CYS A 129 1.88 1.26 8.89
C CYS A 129 0.60 0.68 9.53
N ILE A 130 0.04 1.34 10.56
CA ILE A 130 -1.22 0.90 11.17
C ILE A 130 -2.39 1.03 10.17
N ILE A 131 -2.46 2.14 9.42
CA ILE A 131 -3.45 2.33 8.34
C ILE A 131 -3.36 1.19 7.32
N LEU A 132 -2.14 0.85 6.89
CA LEU A 132 -1.88 -0.22 5.92
C LEU A 132 -2.29 -1.60 6.44
N VAL A 133 -1.94 -1.94 7.69
CA VAL A 133 -2.33 -3.21 8.33
C VAL A 133 -3.85 -3.30 8.45
N VAL A 134 -4.53 -2.24 8.90
CA VAL A 134 -5.98 -2.24 9.07
C VAL A 134 -6.72 -2.27 7.74
N GLY A 135 -6.23 -1.52 6.74
CA GLY A 135 -6.79 -1.56 5.39
C GLY A 135 -6.70 -2.95 4.76
N SER A 136 -5.54 -3.59 4.83
CA SER A 136 -5.32 -4.95 4.29
C SER A 136 -6.05 -6.03 5.10
N LEU A 137 -6.12 -5.90 6.42
CA LEU A 137 -6.97 -6.74 7.27
C LEU A 137 -8.44 -6.65 6.86
N SER A 138 -8.93 -5.45 6.58
CA SER A 138 -10.29 -5.21 6.10
C SER A 138 -10.59 -5.84 4.74
N GLN A 139 -9.60 -5.86 3.84
CA GLN A 139 -9.72 -6.56 2.56
C GLN A 139 -9.69 -8.08 2.77
N GLY A 140 -8.67 -8.61 3.45
CA GLY A 140 -8.50 -10.04 3.68
C GLY A 140 -9.62 -10.66 4.52
N PHE A 141 -10.33 -9.87 5.34
CA PHE A 141 -11.54 -10.30 6.04
C PHE A 141 -12.65 -10.74 5.07
N VAL A 142 -12.81 -10.08 3.92
CA VAL A 142 -13.93 -10.29 3.00
C VAL A 142 -13.81 -11.62 2.26
N GLU A 143 -12.59 -12.07 1.96
CA GLU A 143 -12.33 -13.27 1.19
C GLU A 143 -12.98 -14.54 1.77
N PRO A 144 -12.74 -14.91 3.05
CA PRO A 144 -13.35 -16.12 3.62
C PRO A 144 -14.77 -15.91 4.16
N THR A 145 -15.24 -14.67 4.30
CA THR A 145 -16.51 -14.39 4.98
C THR A 145 -17.67 -14.04 4.04
N LEU A 146 -17.37 -13.47 2.86
CA LEU A 146 -18.39 -13.04 1.92
C LEU A 146 -19.13 -14.23 1.28
N GLU A 147 -18.41 -15.29 0.89
CA GLU A 147 -19.03 -16.48 0.29
C GLU A 147 -20.04 -17.15 1.25
N PRO A 148 -19.66 -17.49 2.51
CA PRO A 148 -20.62 -18.03 3.47
C PRO A 148 -21.84 -17.13 3.69
N HIS A 149 -21.63 -15.81 3.82
CA HIS A 149 -22.72 -14.86 4.01
C HIS A 149 -23.70 -14.86 2.84
N MET A 150 -23.20 -14.77 1.61
CA MET A 150 -24.05 -14.75 0.41
C MET A 150 -24.81 -16.07 0.21
N ARG A 151 -24.18 -17.19 0.54
CA ARG A 151 -24.81 -18.50 0.44
C ARG A 151 -25.88 -18.72 1.51
N GLN A 152 -25.66 -18.26 2.73
CA GLN A 152 -26.61 -18.43 3.84
C GLN A 152 -27.80 -17.47 3.73
N GLU A 153 -27.57 -16.19 3.44
CA GLU A 153 -28.62 -15.16 3.43
C GLU A 153 -29.40 -15.10 2.11
N PHE A 154 -28.73 -15.34 0.98
CA PHE A 154 -29.33 -15.16 -0.35
C PHE A 154 -29.42 -16.46 -1.17
N ASN A 155 -28.94 -17.58 -0.64
CA ASN A 155 -28.84 -18.86 -1.37
C ASN A 155 -28.10 -18.71 -2.72
N ALA A 156 -27.09 -17.82 -2.76
CA ALA A 156 -26.33 -17.50 -3.95
C ALA A 156 -25.38 -18.65 -4.34
N GLY A 157 -25.26 -18.91 -5.64
CA GLY A 157 -24.28 -19.83 -6.20
C GLY A 157 -22.86 -19.24 -6.25
N ALA A 158 -21.86 -20.11 -6.44
CA ALA A 158 -20.46 -19.71 -6.55
C ALA A 158 -20.17 -18.79 -7.75
N ASP A 159 -21.00 -18.86 -8.80
CA ASP A 159 -20.96 -17.99 -9.96
C ASP A 159 -21.25 -16.52 -9.59
N ILE A 160 -22.27 -16.29 -8.78
CA ILE A 160 -22.65 -14.94 -8.32
C ILE A 160 -21.57 -14.40 -7.35
N VAL A 161 -21.09 -15.23 -6.44
CA VAL A 161 -20.01 -14.84 -5.51
C VAL A 161 -18.74 -14.44 -6.28
N GLY A 162 -18.38 -15.19 -7.34
CA GLY A 162 -17.27 -14.85 -8.23
C GLY A 162 -17.42 -13.47 -8.89
N VAL A 163 -18.64 -13.09 -9.29
CA VAL A 163 -18.92 -11.74 -9.83
C VAL A 163 -18.67 -10.65 -8.80
N PHE A 164 -18.96 -10.89 -7.52
CA PHE A 164 -18.73 -9.90 -6.44
C PHE A 164 -17.24 -9.66 -6.23
N PHE A 165 -16.42 -10.72 -6.16
CA PHE A 165 -14.96 -10.59 -6.09
C PHE A 165 -14.37 -9.92 -7.35
N LEU A 166 -14.93 -10.20 -8.53
CA LEU A 166 -14.52 -9.53 -9.76
C LEU A 166 -14.84 -8.03 -9.73
N ILE A 167 -15.99 -7.64 -9.17
CA ILE A 167 -16.35 -6.22 -9.01
C ILE A 167 -15.44 -5.54 -7.98
N LEU A 168 -15.12 -6.21 -6.87
CA LEU A 168 -14.16 -5.71 -5.88
C LEU A 168 -12.81 -5.39 -6.54
N ALA A 169 -12.26 -6.38 -7.25
CA ALA A 169 -10.97 -6.24 -7.92
C ALA A 169 -11.01 -5.22 -9.07
N ALA A 170 -12.09 -5.16 -9.86
CA ALA A 170 -12.24 -4.19 -10.95
C ALA A 170 -12.35 -2.75 -10.42
N THR A 171 -13.14 -2.52 -9.36
CA THR A 171 -13.30 -1.19 -8.78
C THR A 171 -12.01 -0.69 -8.11
N PHE A 172 -11.28 -1.56 -7.42
CA PHE A 172 -9.91 -1.28 -6.98
C PHE A 172 -9.00 -0.93 -8.17
N SER A 173 -8.96 -1.80 -9.19
CA SER A 173 -8.08 -1.62 -10.36
C SER A 173 -8.31 -0.30 -11.11
N ILE A 174 -9.56 0.13 -11.25
CA ILE A 174 -9.93 1.38 -11.93
C ILE A 174 -9.65 2.59 -11.05
N SER A 175 -9.88 2.49 -9.74
CA SER A 175 -9.69 3.61 -8.81
C SER A 175 -8.23 3.86 -8.45
N SER A 176 -7.39 2.82 -8.37
CA SER A 176 -5.95 2.93 -8.04
C SER A 176 -5.17 3.98 -8.86
N PRO A 177 -5.24 4.01 -10.21
CA PRO A 177 -4.51 5.02 -11.00
C PRO A 177 -5.10 6.41 -10.86
N ILE A 178 -6.43 6.52 -10.64
CA ILE A 178 -7.10 7.80 -10.38
C ILE A 178 -6.61 8.38 -9.05
N VAL A 179 -6.59 7.56 -7.99
CA VAL A 179 -6.06 7.96 -6.68
C VAL A 179 -4.59 8.32 -6.79
N GLY A 180 -3.79 7.53 -7.51
CA GLY A 180 -2.37 7.80 -7.74
C GLY A 180 -2.14 9.17 -8.38
N TRP A 181 -2.94 9.51 -9.40
CA TRP A 181 -2.90 10.82 -10.04
C TRP A 181 -3.34 11.97 -9.11
N ILE A 182 -4.34 11.74 -8.26
CA ILE A 182 -4.77 12.74 -7.26
C ILE A 182 -3.67 12.97 -6.21
N CYS A 183 -2.97 11.91 -5.80
CA CYS A 183 -1.85 11.99 -4.84
C CYS A 183 -0.72 12.89 -5.37
N MET A 184 -0.43 12.82 -6.68
CA MET A 184 0.56 13.72 -7.29
C MET A 184 0.20 15.20 -7.19
N LYS A 185 -1.10 15.53 -7.13
CA LYS A 185 -1.57 16.92 -7.07
C LYS A 185 -1.76 17.43 -5.65
N THR A 186 -1.66 16.56 -4.65
CA THR A 186 -2.05 16.86 -3.28
C THR A 186 -0.87 16.63 -2.35
N GLU A 187 -0.35 17.69 -1.74
CA GLU A 187 0.75 17.57 -0.76
C GLU A 187 0.31 16.85 0.52
N GLN A 188 -0.99 16.86 0.82
CA GLN A 188 -1.58 16.26 2.02
C GLN A 188 -2.10 14.84 1.76
N ARG A 189 -1.24 13.84 1.99
CA ARG A 189 -1.57 12.41 1.77
C ARG A 189 -2.35 11.78 2.92
N ILE A 190 -2.09 12.18 4.18
CA ILE A 190 -2.78 11.63 5.37
C ILE A 190 -4.31 11.83 5.30
N PRO A 191 -4.85 13.02 4.94
CA PRO A 191 -6.29 13.21 4.80
C PRO A 191 -6.94 12.28 3.78
N MET A 192 -6.26 11.98 2.66
CA MET A 192 -6.78 11.03 1.68
C MET A 192 -6.94 9.64 2.31
N MET A 193 -5.93 9.17 3.05
CA MET A 193 -6.00 7.89 3.74
C MET A 193 -7.12 7.84 4.79
N ILE A 194 -7.34 8.93 5.52
CA ILE A 194 -8.46 9.05 6.47
C ILE A 194 -9.80 8.95 5.76
N VAL A 195 -9.99 9.65 4.64
CA VAL A 195 -11.22 9.58 3.84
C VAL A 195 -11.46 8.14 3.37
N GLY A 196 -10.41 7.47 2.87
CA GLY A 196 -10.47 6.07 2.47
C GLY A 196 -10.91 5.16 3.62
N LEU A 197 -10.34 5.31 4.81
CA LEU A 197 -10.70 4.51 5.99
C LEU A 197 -12.13 4.78 6.50
N VAL A 198 -12.61 6.02 6.44
CA VAL A 198 -14.00 6.34 6.81
C VAL A 198 -14.98 5.71 5.83
N LEU A 199 -14.69 5.77 4.53
CA LEU A 199 -15.49 5.09 3.51
C LEU A 199 -15.43 3.56 3.68
N LEU A 200 -14.26 3.01 3.98
CA LEU A 200 -14.05 1.58 4.25
C LEU A 200 -14.90 1.13 5.44
N SER A 201 -14.88 1.89 6.54
CA SER A 201 -15.72 1.64 7.71
C SER A 201 -17.21 1.67 7.38
N GLY A 202 -17.66 2.71 6.65
CA GLY A 202 -19.06 2.83 6.23
C GLY A 202 -19.50 1.65 5.37
N THR A 203 -18.70 1.26 4.37
CA THR A 203 -19.04 0.15 3.46
C THR A 203 -19.13 -1.19 4.20
N GLN A 204 -18.23 -1.48 5.13
CA GLN A 204 -18.28 -2.68 5.95
C GLN A 204 -19.49 -2.69 6.91
N LEU A 205 -19.88 -1.54 7.45
CA LEU A 205 -21.07 -1.45 8.31
C LEU A 205 -22.37 -1.75 7.55
N PHE A 206 -22.41 -1.44 6.26
CA PHE A 206 -23.54 -1.71 5.37
C PHE A 206 -23.46 -3.08 4.68
N MET A 207 -22.27 -3.67 4.52
CA MET A 207 -22.09 -4.96 3.86
C MET A 207 -22.74 -6.10 4.65
N GLY A 208 -22.53 -6.13 5.96
CA GLY A 208 -23.32 -6.91 6.91
C GLY A 208 -24.08 -5.92 7.78
N PRO A 209 -25.33 -5.53 7.42
CA PRO A 209 -26.02 -4.43 8.05
C PRO A 209 -25.99 -4.58 9.56
N ALA A 210 -25.37 -3.60 10.25
CA ALA A 210 -25.13 -3.75 11.66
C ALA A 210 -26.45 -4.05 12.39
N PRO A 211 -26.50 -5.01 13.33
CA PRO A 211 -27.77 -5.46 13.91
C PRO A 211 -28.59 -4.35 14.57
N PHE A 212 -27.93 -3.26 15.00
CA PHE A 212 -28.57 -2.07 15.57
C PHE A 212 -29.17 -1.11 14.54
N LEU A 213 -28.78 -1.18 13.26
CA LEU A 213 -29.34 -0.37 12.17
C LEU A 213 -30.71 -0.90 11.69
N ALA A 214 -31.04 -2.16 12.00
CA ALA A 214 -32.30 -2.82 11.61
C ALA A 214 -32.66 -2.70 10.11
N ILE A 215 -31.64 -2.56 9.25
CA ILE A 215 -31.81 -2.52 7.79
C ILE A 215 -31.82 -3.96 7.26
N PRO A 216 -32.83 -4.35 6.44
CA PRO A 216 -32.85 -5.68 5.86
C PRO A 216 -31.67 -5.87 4.89
N SER A 217 -31.00 -7.02 5.00
CA SER A 217 -29.93 -7.38 4.06
C SER A 217 -30.49 -7.56 2.64
N SER A 218 -29.83 -6.97 1.66
CA SER A 218 -30.22 -7.05 0.25
C SER A 218 -28.99 -7.33 -0.59
N MET A 219 -29.10 -8.24 -1.55
CA MET A 219 -28.00 -8.60 -2.45
C MET A 219 -27.48 -7.39 -3.24
N TRP A 220 -28.36 -6.45 -3.60
CA TRP A 220 -27.98 -5.20 -4.27
C TRP A 220 -27.19 -4.26 -3.36
N MET A 221 -27.51 -4.24 -2.07
CA MET A 221 -26.77 -3.47 -1.09
C MET A 221 -25.38 -4.06 -0.91
N THR A 222 -25.26 -5.38 -0.76
CA THR A 222 -23.97 -6.07 -0.70
C THR A 222 -23.13 -5.77 -1.95
N LEU A 223 -23.72 -5.83 -3.15
CA LEU A 223 -23.05 -5.49 -4.41
C LEU A 223 -22.46 -4.07 -4.41
N VAL A 224 -23.27 -3.08 -4.02
CA VAL A 224 -22.84 -1.68 -3.94
C VAL A 224 -21.73 -1.51 -2.89
N THR A 225 -21.85 -2.16 -1.73
CA THR A 225 -20.83 -2.07 -0.69
C THR A 225 -19.51 -2.70 -1.10
N VAL A 226 -19.53 -3.83 -1.82
CA VAL A 226 -18.31 -4.47 -2.36
C VAL A 226 -17.63 -3.57 -3.40
N ALA A 227 -18.40 -2.95 -4.30
CA ALA A 227 -17.86 -1.99 -5.26
C ALA A 227 -17.23 -0.77 -4.58
N LEU A 228 -17.90 -0.23 -3.56
CA LEU A 228 -17.37 0.89 -2.78
C LEU A 228 -16.19 0.48 -1.91
N LEU A 229 -16.12 -0.77 -1.45
CA LEU A 229 -15.00 -1.30 -0.66
C LEU A 229 -13.70 -1.23 -1.47
N GLY A 230 -13.72 -1.65 -2.75
CA GLY A 230 -12.55 -1.60 -3.63
C GLY A 230 -12.04 -0.17 -3.85
N ILE A 231 -12.97 0.79 -4.04
CA ILE A 231 -12.64 2.22 -4.17
C ILE A 231 -12.07 2.78 -2.85
N SER A 232 -12.71 2.46 -1.74
CA SER A 232 -12.31 2.93 -0.41
C SER A 232 -10.92 2.43 -0.04
N PHE A 233 -10.65 1.15 -0.34
CA PHE A 233 -9.35 0.55 -0.15
C PHE A 233 -8.29 1.23 -1.02
N ALA A 234 -8.54 1.47 -2.31
CA ALA A 234 -7.59 2.20 -3.17
C ALA A 234 -7.22 3.59 -2.62
N ILE A 235 -8.22 4.35 -2.14
CA ILE A 235 -8.01 5.68 -1.54
C ILE A 235 -7.15 5.60 -0.27
N ALA A 236 -7.36 4.57 0.56
CA ALA A 236 -6.59 4.36 1.78
C ALA A 236 -5.17 3.80 1.53
N TYR A 237 -5.02 3.01 0.48
CA TYR A 237 -3.86 2.15 0.25
C TYR A 237 -2.80 2.78 -0.65
N VAL A 238 -3.19 3.31 -1.82
CA VAL A 238 -2.26 3.86 -2.82
C VAL A 238 -1.31 4.94 -2.27
N PRO A 239 -1.74 5.89 -1.40
CA PRO A 239 -0.86 6.94 -0.89
C PRO A 239 0.18 6.45 0.14
N THR A 240 0.06 5.21 0.64
CA THR A 240 0.83 4.73 1.79
C THR A 240 2.33 4.64 1.50
N MET A 241 2.71 4.05 0.36
CA MET A 241 4.12 3.88 -0.03
C MET A 241 4.83 5.23 -0.12
N GLU A 242 4.27 6.17 -0.88
CA GLU A 242 4.82 7.51 -1.04
C GLU A 242 4.84 8.28 0.30
N SER A 243 3.81 8.13 1.13
CA SER A 243 3.80 8.76 2.46
C SER A 243 4.90 8.25 3.39
N ILE A 244 5.26 6.96 3.33
CA ILE A 244 6.35 6.40 4.15
C ILE A 244 7.69 6.93 3.64
N ILE A 245 7.89 7.03 2.32
CA ILE A 245 9.12 7.58 1.72
C ILE A 245 9.32 9.03 2.16
N HIS A 246 8.30 9.88 2.00
CA HIS A 246 8.40 11.28 2.41
C HIS A 246 8.64 11.43 3.91
N ALA A 247 8.01 10.61 4.74
CA ALA A 247 8.25 10.61 6.18
C ALA A 247 9.67 10.18 6.53
N ALA A 248 10.22 9.18 5.84
CA ALA A 248 11.59 8.70 6.02
C ALA A 248 12.61 9.81 5.70
N VAL A 249 12.44 10.47 4.55
CA VAL A 249 13.32 11.56 4.11
C VAL A 249 13.20 12.77 5.03
N ALA A 250 11.98 13.16 5.43
CA ALA A 250 11.76 14.22 6.41
C ALA A 250 12.33 13.88 7.81
N GLY A 251 12.41 12.59 8.15
CA GLY A 251 13.05 12.06 9.35
C GLY A 251 14.59 12.07 9.30
N GLY A 252 15.20 12.56 8.21
CA GLY A 252 16.65 12.69 8.04
C GLY A 252 17.32 11.54 7.29
N MET A 253 16.55 10.59 6.76
CA MET A 253 17.09 9.55 5.87
C MET A 253 17.41 10.13 4.49
N GLN A 254 18.39 9.56 3.81
CA GLN A 254 18.73 10.00 2.46
C GLN A 254 17.70 9.51 1.44
N ASP A 255 17.43 10.35 0.44
CA ASP A 255 16.56 9.99 -0.68
C ASP A 255 17.34 9.14 -1.70
N ASP A 256 17.53 7.87 -1.37
CA ASP A 256 18.33 6.93 -2.15
C ASP A 256 17.71 5.53 -2.25
N VAL A 257 18.35 4.68 -3.07
CA VAL A 257 17.92 3.30 -3.30
C VAL A 257 17.85 2.48 -2.00
N ALA A 258 18.72 2.76 -1.03
CA ALA A 258 18.74 2.03 0.24
C ALA A 258 17.48 2.35 1.07
N THR A 259 17.09 3.62 1.15
CA THR A 259 15.84 4.04 1.79
C THR A 259 14.63 3.43 1.07
N TYR A 260 14.59 3.46 -0.27
CA TYR A 260 13.51 2.82 -1.03
C TYR A 260 13.41 1.32 -0.75
N GLY A 261 14.54 0.63 -0.56
CA GLY A 261 14.58 -0.77 -0.17
C GLY A 261 13.99 -1.05 1.21
N LEU A 262 14.37 -0.25 2.21
CA LEU A 262 13.82 -0.37 3.55
C LEU A 262 12.32 -0.06 3.59
N VAL A 263 11.88 0.99 2.89
CA VAL A 263 10.47 1.36 2.83
C VAL A 263 9.65 0.29 2.13
N SER A 264 10.09 -0.20 0.96
CA SER A 264 9.41 -1.25 0.21
C SER A 264 9.29 -2.55 1.02
N GLY A 265 10.37 -2.93 1.73
CA GLY A 265 10.37 -4.11 2.60
C GLY A 265 9.44 -3.97 3.81
N LEU A 266 9.45 -2.81 4.47
CA LEU A 266 8.56 -2.52 5.60
C LEU A 266 7.10 -2.53 5.15
N TRP A 267 6.80 -1.85 4.04
CA TRP A 267 5.47 -1.75 3.48
C TRP A 267 4.92 -3.15 3.11
N ALA A 268 5.69 -3.97 2.39
CA ALA A 268 5.27 -5.31 2.01
C ALA A 268 5.02 -6.22 3.22
N SER A 269 5.83 -6.05 4.28
CA SER A 269 5.69 -6.79 5.53
C SER A 269 4.40 -6.40 6.27
N MET A 270 4.09 -5.11 6.34
CA MET A 270 2.87 -4.61 6.98
C MET A 270 1.61 -5.00 6.20
N TYR A 271 1.66 -4.93 4.87
CA TYR A 271 0.56 -5.42 4.02
C TYR A 271 0.31 -6.92 4.25
N SER A 272 1.38 -7.73 4.23
CA SER A 272 1.29 -9.17 4.48
C SER A 272 0.75 -9.49 5.88
N LEU A 273 1.12 -8.69 6.88
CA LEU A 273 0.61 -8.85 8.24
C LEU A 273 -0.92 -8.68 8.30
N GLY A 274 -1.47 -7.66 7.64
CA GLY A 274 -2.92 -7.46 7.58
C GLY A 274 -3.63 -8.56 6.79
N GLU A 275 -3.09 -8.97 5.63
CA GLU A 275 -3.61 -10.09 4.82
C GLU A 275 -3.62 -11.42 5.57
N VAL A 276 -2.67 -11.67 6.47
CA VAL A 276 -2.70 -12.88 7.33
C VAL A 276 -3.73 -12.75 8.45
N LEU A 277 -3.85 -11.57 9.06
CA LEU A 277 -4.79 -11.33 10.15
C LEU A 277 -6.25 -11.31 9.69
N GLY A 278 -6.53 -10.80 8.49
CA GLY A 278 -7.88 -10.66 7.93
C GLY A 278 -8.66 -11.98 7.93
N PRO A 279 -8.22 -13.02 7.20
CA PRO A 279 -8.88 -14.31 7.18
C PRO A 279 -8.89 -15.03 8.53
N SER A 280 -7.78 -14.92 9.28
CA SER A 280 -7.64 -15.57 10.58
C SER A 280 -8.67 -15.06 11.60
N ILE A 281 -8.84 -13.74 11.68
CA ILE A 281 -9.81 -13.10 12.56
C ILE A 281 -11.22 -13.23 11.97
N GLY A 282 -11.36 -13.07 10.65
CA GLY A 282 -12.64 -13.12 9.96
C GLY A 282 -13.35 -14.45 10.08
N GLY A 283 -12.65 -15.57 9.89
CA GLY A 283 -13.23 -16.91 10.07
C GLY A 283 -13.70 -17.16 11.50
N VAL A 284 -12.87 -16.82 12.49
CA VAL A 284 -13.21 -16.99 13.92
C VAL A 284 -14.42 -16.14 14.31
N PHE A 285 -14.49 -14.87 13.87
CA PHE A 285 -15.63 -14.01 14.17
C PHE A 285 -16.90 -14.43 13.44
N LEU A 286 -16.78 -14.92 12.20
CA LEU A 286 -17.91 -15.47 11.47
C LEU A 286 -18.56 -16.62 12.24
N ASP A 287 -17.76 -17.53 12.79
CA ASP A 287 -18.26 -18.70 13.54
C ASP A 287 -18.91 -18.33 14.89
N ILE A 288 -18.36 -17.33 15.60
CA ILE A 288 -18.81 -17.01 16.97
C ILE A 288 -19.96 -15.99 16.98
N VAL A 289 -19.84 -14.91 16.22
CA VAL A 289 -20.77 -13.76 16.29
C VAL A 289 -21.58 -13.56 15.01
N GLY A 290 -21.25 -14.29 13.94
CA GLY A 290 -21.90 -14.16 12.64
C GLY A 290 -21.39 -12.98 11.82
N PHE A 291 -21.70 -12.98 10.52
CA PHE A 291 -21.20 -12.01 9.55
C PHE A 291 -21.52 -10.54 9.91
N PRO A 292 -22.75 -10.17 10.34
CA PRO A 292 -23.07 -8.76 10.63
C PRO A 292 -22.24 -8.17 11.78
N TRP A 293 -22.05 -8.92 12.86
CA TRP A 293 -21.22 -8.48 13.99
C TRP A 293 -19.74 -8.48 13.64
N ALA A 294 -19.27 -9.49 12.90
CA ALA A 294 -17.89 -9.55 12.43
C ALA A 294 -17.56 -8.32 11.56
N SER A 295 -18.40 -8.03 10.57
CA SER A 295 -18.24 -6.85 9.70
C SER A 295 -18.29 -5.53 10.48
N THR A 296 -19.17 -5.43 11.47
CA THR A 296 -19.26 -4.26 12.36
C THR A 296 -17.98 -4.05 13.17
N ILE A 297 -17.39 -5.11 13.72
CA ILE A 297 -16.13 -5.02 14.49
C ILE A 297 -15.00 -4.49 13.61
N ILE A 298 -14.86 -5.02 12.39
CA ILE A 298 -13.83 -4.57 11.44
C ILE A 298 -14.09 -3.12 11.01
N ALA A 299 -15.35 -2.74 10.79
CA ALA A 299 -15.74 -1.35 10.53
C ALA A 299 -15.33 -0.42 11.68
N CYS A 300 -15.54 -0.83 12.93
CA CYS A 300 -15.12 -0.06 14.11
C CYS A 300 -13.59 0.07 14.18
N VAL A 301 -12.83 -0.99 13.91
CA VAL A 301 -11.36 -0.94 13.87
C VAL A 301 -10.86 0.04 12.80
N SER A 302 -11.46 0.00 11.61
CA SER A 302 -11.19 0.95 10.53
C SER A 302 -11.50 2.40 10.95
N LEU A 303 -12.61 2.63 11.64
CA LEU A 303 -13.00 3.95 12.14
C LEU A 303 -12.07 4.46 13.23
N CYS A 304 -11.69 3.63 14.20
CA CYS A 304 -10.73 3.97 15.24
C CYS A 304 -9.37 4.36 14.64
N THR A 305 -8.96 3.65 13.58
CA THR A 305 -7.73 3.96 12.84
C THR A 305 -7.83 5.29 12.10
N ALA A 306 -8.99 5.59 11.49
CA ALA A 306 -9.26 6.89 10.90
C ALA A 306 -9.17 8.02 11.95
N MET A 307 -9.77 7.82 13.12
CA MET A 307 -9.72 8.79 14.23
C MET A 307 -8.28 9.02 14.71
N MET A 308 -7.48 7.95 14.84
CA MET A 308 -6.05 8.07 15.16
C MET A 308 -5.31 8.89 14.09
N GLY A 309 -5.58 8.64 12.80
CA GLY A 309 -5.03 9.44 11.70
C GLY A 309 -5.42 10.91 11.78
N VAL A 310 -6.68 11.22 12.14
CA VAL A 310 -7.16 12.59 12.34
C VAL A 310 -6.41 13.27 13.49
N VAL A 311 -6.28 12.61 14.64
CA VAL A 311 -5.54 13.14 15.78
C VAL A 311 -4.10 13.43 15.39
N TYR A 312 -3.43 12.49 14.71
CA TYR A 312 -2.07 12.69 14.20
C TYR A 312 -1.99 13.89 13.25
N TRP A 313 -2.91 14.00 12.29
CA TRP A 313 -2.91 15.09 11.32
C TRP A 313 -3.06 16.47 11.98
N PHE A 314 -3.94 16.60 12.98
CA PHE A 314 -4.06 17.84 13.75
C PHE A 314 -2.82 18.14 14.61
N CYS A 315 -2.22 17.14 15.25
CA CYS A 315 -1.01 17.30 16.05
C CYS A 315 0.21 17.67 15.20
N ALA A 316 0.39 17.04 14.04
CA ALA A 316 1.48 17.32 13.11
C ALA A 316 1.39 18.76 12.59
N LYS A 317 0.20 19.19 12.14
CA LYS A 317 -0.04 20.56 11.64
C LYS A 317 0.25 21.64 12.69
N LYS A 318 -0.04 21.34 13.97
CA LYS A 318 0.27 22.24 15.08
C LYS A 318 1.78 22.36 15.32
N THR A 319 2.52 21.28 15.18
CA THR A 319 3.98 21.24 15.38
C THR A 319 4.72 22.04 14.29
N ASP A 320 4.28 21.95 13.03
CA ASP A 320 4.82 22.77 11.93
C ASP A 320 4.50 24.26 12.10
N THR A 321 3.33 24.57 12.66
CA THR A 321 2.95 25.95 12.95
C THR A 321 3.79 26.51 14.09
N GLU A 322 4.00 25.78 15.18
CA GLU A 322 4.83 26.22 16.31
C GLU A 322 6.31 26.35 15.92
N SER A 323 6.88 25.46 15.11
CA SER A 323 8.26 25.59 14.61
C SER A 323 8.46 26.81 13.70
N PHE A 324 7.46 27.14 12.88
CA PHE A 324 7.44 28.36 12.06
C PHE A 324 7.50 29.64 12.92
N TRP A 325 6.73 29.71 14.01
CA TRP A 325 6.75 30.86 14.93
C TRP A 325 8.04 30.95 15.74
N TYR A 326 8.61 29.81 16.18
CA TYR A 326 9.90 29.80 16.88
C TYR A 326 11.08 30.21 15.98
N THR A 327 11.10 29.77 14.72
CA THR A 327 12.18 30.11 13.77
C THR A 327 12.15 31.61 13.43
N ASN A 328 10.95 32.18 13.25
CA ASN A 328 10.79 33.61 13.01
C ASN A 328 11.05 34.47 14.25
N ALA A 329 10.74 33.97 15.46
CA ALA A 329 11.06 34.67 16.71
C ALA A 329 12.57 34.73 17.01
N VAL A 330 13.32 33.68 16.64
CA VAL A 330 14.79 33.67 16.79
C VAL A 330 15.43 34.62 15.76
N SER A 331 14.92 34.70 14.53
CA SER A 331 15.44 35.66 13.53
C SER A 331 15.17 37.13 13.86
N ASP A 332 14.08 37.44 14.59
CA ASP A 332 13.78 38.83 15.02
C ASP A 332 14.51 39.25 16.30
N SER A 333 15.12 38.31 17.03
CA SER A 333 15.86 38.59 18.26
C SER A 333 17.36 38.88 18.06
N GLY A 334 17.80 39.00 16.80
CA GLY A 334 19.21 39.09 16.43
C GLY A 334 19.65 40.41 15.78
N ILE A 335 19.29 41.59 16.32
CA ILE A 335 20.01 42.85 16.03
C ILE A 335 20.05 43.73 17.29
N GLY A 336 21.26 43.97 17.79
CA GLY A 336 21.54 45.06 18.74
C GLY A 336 22.69 44.75 19.69
N ASP A 337 23.93 44.94 19.24
CA ASP A 337 24.93 45.69 20.00
C ASP A 337 26.17 45.99 19.13
N ASP A 338 26.37 47.29 18.90
CA ASP A 338 27.56 47.90 18.31
C ASP A 338 28.79 47.74 19.23
N ALA A 339 29.94 47.36 18.67
CA ALA A 339 31.25 47.76 19.18
C ALA A 339 32.35 47.63 18.09
N SER A 340 32.69 48.79 17.50
CA SER A 340 34.03 49.27 17.11
C SER A 340 35.14 48.28 16.71
N ILE A 341 35.79 48.51 15.56
CA ILE A 341 37.24 48.83 15.45
C ILE A 341 37.57 49.32 14.02
N GLU A 342 38.55 50.22 14.00
CA GLU A 342 38.99 51.16 12.96
C GLU A 342 39.65 50.60 11.69
N SER A 343 39.83 51.53 10.75
CA SER A 343 40.51 51.61 9.46
C SER A 343 41.85 50.88 9.24
N GLU A 344 42.08 50.38 8.01
CA GLU A 344 42.94 51.02 6.97
C GLU A 344 42.89 50.29 5.60
N PRO A 345 43.24 50.95 4.47
CA PRO A 345 42.93 50.51 3.10
C PRO A 345 44.16 50.05 2.28
N ALA A 346 43.94 49.30 1.18
CA ALA A 346 44.64 49.41 -0.13
C ALA A 346 44.47 48.14 -0.98
N GLY A 347 44.28 48.33 -2.30
CA GLY A 347 44.68 47.32 -3.29
C GLY A 347 43.70 47.05 -4.44
N GLU A 348 43.76 47.89 -5.47
CA GLU A 348 43.52 47.59 -6.91
C GLU A 348 43.83 46.13 -7.31
N THR A 349 43.28 45.45 -8.33
CA THR A 349 42.64 45.79 -9.62
C THR A 349 42.10 44.50 -10.29
N THR A 350 41.26 44.66 -11.32
CA THR A 350 41.00 43.73 -12.47
C THR A 350 40.19 42.44 -12.23
N ALA A 351 38.94 42.36 -12.73
CA ALA A 351 38.56 41.81 -14.07
C ALA A 351 38.45 40.26 -14.04
N LEU A 352 37.45 39.54 -14.53
CA LEU A 352 36.45 39.73 -15.60
C LEU A 352 35.52 38.48 -15.58
N LEU A 353 34.31 38.63 -16.15
CA LEU A 353 33.41 37.58 -16.72
C LEU A 353 32.58 36.73 -15.73
N ASP A 354 31.28 36.99 -15.58
CA ASP A 354 30.17 36.67 -16.50
C ASP A 354 29.76 35.18 -16.45
N SER A 355 28.67 34.89 -15.74
CA SER A 355 27.46 34.35 -16.39
C SER A 355 26.38 34.04 -15.35
N SER A 356 25.18 34.43 -15.71
CA SER A 356 23.95 34.32 -14.95
C SER A 356 23.55 32.88 -14.62
N GLN A 357 23.36 32.57 -13.34
CA GLN A 357 22.33 31.63 -12.93
C GLN A 357 21.34 32.36 -12.00
N GLN A 358 20.19 32.66 -12.59
CA GLN A 358 19.00 33.09 -11.87
C GLN A 358 18.60 32.01 -10.87
N HIS A 359 18.75 32.30 -9.58
CA HIS A 359 17.98 31.62 -8.55
C HIS A 359 16.50 31.98 -8.70
N VAL A 360 15.73 31.11 -9.33
CA VAL A 360 14.27 31.18 -9.33
C VAL A 360 13.78 30.76 -7.94
N LYS A 361 13.43 31.74 -7.13
CA LYS A 361 12.62 31.57 -5.91
C LYS A 361 11.21 31.17 -6.32
N TYR A 362 10.76 29.97 -5.93
CA TYR A 362 9.32 29.66 -5.93
C TYR A 362 8.72 30.19 -4.62
N ASN A 363 7.92 31.24 -4.75
CA ASN A 363 7.01 31.69 -3.71
C ASN A 363 5.83 30.73 -3.61
N SER A 364 5.57 30.25 -2.40
CA SER A 364 4.35 29.58 -1.98
C SER A 364 3.14 30.51 -2.05
N LEU A 365 2.10 30.11 -2.79
CA LEU A 365 0.70 30.45 -2.54
C LEU A 365 -0.18 29.26 -2.89
#